data_AF-A0A3N5LWL2-F1
#
_entry.id   AF-A0A3N5LWL2-F1
#
_cell.length_a   1.000
_cell.length_b   1.000
_cell.length_c   1.000
_cell.angle_alpha   90.00
_cell.angle_beta   90.00
_cell.angle_gamma   90.00
#
_symmetry.space_group_name_H-M   'P 1'
#
loop_
_entity.id
_entity.type
_entity.pdbx_description
1 polymer ?
#
loop_
_entity_poly.entity_id
_entity_poly.type
_entity_poly.pdbx_seq_one_letter_code
_entity_poly.pdbx_strand_id
1 'polypeptide(L)'
;MIRMILTGILALAGLLWVGLAASMQADGDVALGASPASLQQGGLHLFIADLTGAEEIPPVYSHASGRAFVVLDEDNNTLYWRLMVSDIVSITLAHIHDGAVGVNGPPVIDLYTGEGGFAAGNPISGTVSLTGTQMTKLLSGDYYANVHTAENPNGEIRGQLREVSPDQFNAVLHGEHETPPVETTASGWARFLVSDSLDEIDYEVFVSDTISITAAHLHPGWPGEAGPPRIPLYNAQTDPVLFDNSHPLSGTASLSPLDLLDLVSGYYYINIHTAAYPGGEIRGQVNSGPHILKAVLEGIHETPPLTDTLGAGQAYAVLDDDLHTLLWRVAVTDLVSITQAHFHIAPPGASGPPEIDLFTGAGAFDSAHPISGTVVLTDTQVSSLVAGNFYANVHTSAHPAGEIRGQLYFWTPPTRYTAVLSGTNEVPPVETGASGEAVFVIHPEMELDRM
;
A
#
# COMPACT_ATOMS: atom_id res chain seq x y z
N MET A 1 10.61 25.28 28.66
CA MET A 1 9.82 24.46 29.62
C MET A 1 8.65 23.87 28.86
N ILE A 2 8.81 22.66 28.34
CA ILE A 2 7.79 21.96 27.55
C ILE A 2 6.99 21.08 28.50
N ARG A 3 5.66 21.24 28.50
CA ARG A 3 4.71 20.34 29.15
C ARG A 3 4.18 19.37 28.09
N MET A 4 4.51 18.09 28.23
CA MET A 4 3.86 16.98 27.52
C MET A 4 2.53 16.69 28.23
N ILE A 5 1.44 16.62 27.47
CA ILE A 5 0.15 16.09 27.94
C ILE A 5 0.07 14.66 27.43
N LEU A 6 0.09 13.71 28.37
CA LEU A 6 -0.16 12.28 28.15
C LEU A 6 -1.59 12.01 28.64
N THR A 7 -2.50 11.55 27.78
CA THR A 7 -3.82 11.07 28.18
C THR A 7 -3.91 9.57 27.97
N GLY A 8 -3.73 8.81 29.05
CA GLY A 8 -4.08 7.39 29.15
C GLY A 8 -5.16 7.23 30.21
N ILE A 9 -6.26 6.55 29.86
CA ILE A 9 -7.35 6.21 30.78
C ILE A 9 -7.05 4.83 31.38
N LEU A 10 -6.77 4.77 32.68
CA LEU A 10 -6.70 3.55 33.48
C LEU A 10 -7.99 3.45 34.32
N ALA A 11 -8.78 2.39 34.11
CA ALA A 11 -9.87 2.01 35.01
C ALA A 11 -9.41 0.85 35.91
N LEU A 12 -9.12 1.18 37.17
CA LEU A 12 -8.76 0.25 38.24
C LEU A 12 -10.02 -0.08 39.07
N ALA A 13 -10.43 -1.34 39.13
CA ALA A 13 -11.41 -1.82 40.11
C ALA A 13 -10.70 -2.74 41.11
N GLY A 14 -10.53 -2.26 42.34
CA GLY A 14 -10.03 -3.07 43.45
C GLY A 14 -11.15 -3.79 44.18
N LEU A 15 -10.82 -4.86 44.93
CA LEU A 15 -11.52 -5.19 46.17
C LEU A 15 -10.69 -6.13 47.08
N LEU A 16 -10.33 -5.56 48.24
CA LEU A 16 -10.23 -6.09 49.60
C LEU A 16 -9.82 -7.56 49.88
N TRP A 17 -8.73 -7.65 50.65
CA TRP A 17 -8.32 -8.76 51.53
C TRP A 17 -9.22 -8.91 52.76
N VAL A 18 -9.53 -10.15 53.15
CA VAL A 18 -9.77 -10.59 54.54
C VAL A 18 -9.16 -11.99 54.71
N GLY A 19 -8.31 -12.18 55.71
CA GLY A 19 -7.53 -13.40 55.90
C GLY A 19 -8.21 -14.51 56.71
N LEU A 20 -7.58 -15.69 56.73
CA LEU A 20 -7.47 -16.58 57.90
C LEU A 20 -6.38 -17.65 57.62
N ALA A 21 -5.56 -17.95 58.62
CA ALA A 21 -4.50 -18.95 58.57
C ALA A 21 -5.03 -20.37 58.88
N ALA A 22 -4.52 -21.40 58.19
CA ALA A 22 -4.53 -22.77 58.67
C ALA A 22 -3.41 -23.64 58.03
N SER A 23 -2.58 -24.20 58.93
CA SER A 23 -1.73 -25.41 58.93
C SER A 23 -1.38 -26.20 57.65
N MET A 24 -0.10 -26.60 57.60
CA MET A 24 0.56 -27.51 56.66
C MET A 24 -0.01 -28.93 56.66
N GLN A 25 -0.07 -29.56 55.47
CA GLN A 25 0.11 -31.00 55.30
C GLN A 25 0.63 -31.32 53.90
N ALA A 26 1.70 -32.13 53.83
CA ALA A 26 2.35 -32.56 52.59
C ALA A 26 1.64 -33.78 51.97
N ASP A 27 1.70 -33.83 50.64
CA ASP A 27 1.72 -34.97 49.71
C ASP A 27 0.68 -34.89 48.59
N GLY A 28 1.19 -34.90 47.36
CA GLY A 28 0.42 -35.01 46.13
C GLY A 28 1.16 -34.35 44.97
N ASP A 29 1.88 -35.14 44.18
CA ASP A 29 2.34 -34.76 42.84
C ASP A 29 1.12 -34.29 42.02
N VAL A 30 0.97 -32.97 41.89
CA VAL A 30 0.06 -32.37 40.92
C VAL A 30 0.91 -32.04 39.71
N ALA A 31 0.71 -32.77 38.63
CA ALA A 31 1.21 -32.41 37.32
C ALA A 31 0.87 -30.93 37.08
N LEU A 32 1.91 -30.08 36.99
CA LEU A 32 1.77 -28.72 36.52
C LEU A 32 1.34 -28.83 35.05
N GLY A 33 0.02 -28.83 34.84
CA GLY A 33 -0.55 -28.61 33.53
C GLY A 33 0.05 -27.32 33.00
N ALA A 34 0.78 -27.43 31.89
CA ALA A 34 1.16 -26.28 31.10
C ALA A 34 -0.11 -25.45 30.90
N SER A 35 -0.10 -24.22 31.39
CA SER A 35 -1.10 -23.24 30.98
C SER A 35 -1.08 -23.22 29.45
N PRO A 36 -2.23 -23.25 28.77
CA PRO A 36 -2.24 -23.16 27.32
C PRO A 36 -1.47 -21.88 26.99
N ALA A 37 -0.38 -22.03 26.22
CA ALA A 37 0.18 -20.91 25.50
C ALA A 37 -1.00 -20.18 24.88
N SER A 38 -1.14 -18.88 25.15
CA SER A 38 -2.02 -18.04 24.35
C SER A 38 -1.64 -18.35 22.91
N LEU A 39 -2.57 -18.94 22.16
CA LEU A 39 -2.39 -19.12 20.73
C LEU A 39 -2.09 -17.74 20.19
N GLN A 40 -0.83 -17.52 19.79
CA GLN A 40 -0.51 -16.48 18.83
C GLN A 40 -1.39 -16.83 17.64
N GLN A 41 -2.43 -16.03 17.42
CA GLN A 41 -3.32 -16.24 16.29
C GLN A 41 -2.43 -16.16 15.04
N GLY A 42 -2.42 -17.23 14.25
CA GLY A 42 -1.54 -17.34 13.10
C GLY A 42 -2.01 -16.34 12.06
N GLY A 43 -1.14 -15.41 11.70
CA GLY A 43 -1.48 -14.30 10.81
C GLY A 43 -1.52 -14.70 9.33
N LEU A 44 -1.74 -13.71 8.47
CA LEU A 44 -1.43 -13.85 7.06
C LEU A 44 0.07 -13.59 6.85
N HIS A 45 0.71 -14.42 6.03
CA HIS A 45 2.07 -14.21 5.57
C HIS A 45 2.08 -14.12 4.05
N LEU A 46 2.84 -13.17 3.49
CA LEU A 46 3.03 -13.04 2.05
C LEU A 46 4.45 -13.44 1.66
N PHE A 47 4.55 -14.30 0.65
CA PHE A 47 5.80 -14.69 0.02
C PHE A 47 5.80 -14.35 -1.46
N ILE A 48 6.96 -13.90 -1.95
CA ILE A 48 7.20 -13.68 -3.37
C ILE A 48 8.45 -14.46 -3.80
N ALA A 49 8.38 -15.04 -5.01
CA ALA A 49 9.56 -15.51 -5.74
C ALA A 49 9.63 -14.81 -7.09
N ASP A 50 10.79 -14.23 -7.42
CA ASP A 50 11.11 -13.79 -8.78
C ASP A 50 11.84 -14.92 -9.50
N LEU A 51 11.24 -15.45 -10.55
CA LEU A 51 11.72 -16.62 -11.26
C LEU A 51 12.56 -16.18 -12.46
N THR A 52 13.78 -16.68 -12.56
CA THR A 52 14.66 -16.48 -13.72
C THR A 52 15.45 -17.75 -14.04
N GLY A 53 15.98 -17.86 -15.26
CA GLY A 53 16.87 -18.98 -15.61
C GLY A 53 18.20 -18.94 -14.87
N ALA A 54 18.65 -17.76 -14.41
CA ALA A 54 19.89 -17.63 -13.64
C ALA A 54 19.83 -18.27 -12.24
N GLU A 55 18.62 -18.41 -11.69
CA GLU A 55 18.36 -19.00 -10.38
C GLU A 55 18.21 -20.54 -10.45
N GLU A 56 18.15 -21.13 -11.65
CA GLU A 56 18.19 -22.58 -11.85
C GLU A 56 19.52 -23.19 -11.40
N ILE A 57 19.51 -24.48 -11.09
CA ILE A 57 20.71 -25.19 -10.64
C ILE A 57 20.88 -26.50 -11.41
N PRO A 58 21.82 -26.57 -12.38
CA PRO A 58 22.68 -25.48 -12.86
C PRO A 58 21.90 -24.37 -13.60
N PRO A 59 22.43 -23.13 -13.71
CA PRO A 59 21.75 -22.03 -14.38
C PRO A 59 21.40 -22.32 -15.84
N VAL A 60 20.23 -21.85 -16.27
CA VAL A 60 19.72 -21.93 -17.64
C VAL A 60 19.78 -20.55 -18.29
N TYR A 61 20.32 -20.50 -19.52
CA TYR A 61 20.28 -19.28 -20.31
C TYR A 61 18.88 -19.15 -20.96
N SER A 62 17.99 -18.42 -20.29
CA SER A 62 16.66 -18.09 -20.80
C SER A 62 16.37 -16.60 -20.61
N HIS A 63 15.55 -16.06 -21.51
CA HIS A 63 14.92 -14.74 -21.33
C HIS A 63 13.58 -14.85 -20.59
N ALA A 64 13.10 -16.07 -20.36
CA ALA A 64 11.91 -16.32 -19.56
C ALA A 64 12.07 -15.71 -18.16
N SER A 65 10.96 -15.18 -17.68
CA SER A 65 10.84 -14.69 -16.31
C SER A 65 9.50 -15.11 -15.74
N GLY A 66 9.39 -15.07 -14.42
CA GLY A 66 8.10 -15.27 -13.77
C GLY A 66 8.10 -14.66 -12.38
N ARG A 67 6.91 -14.60 -11.79
CA ARG A 67 6.73 -14.21 -10.40
C ARG A 67 5.67 -15.08 -9.77
N ALA A 68 6.00 -15.69 -8.64
CA ALA A 68 5.05 -16.39 -7.78
C ALA A 68 4.68 -15.49 -6.61
N PHE A 69 3.38 -15.31 -6.37
CA PHE A 69 2.82 -14.70 -5.17
C PHE A 69 2.14 -15.79 -4.36
N VAL A 70 2.41 -15.82 -3.06
CA VAL A 70 1.95 -16.88 -2.17
C VAL A 70 1.50 -16.26 -0.85
N VAL A 71 0.23 -16.44 -0.49
CA VAL A 71 -0.32 -16.02 0.80
C VAL A 71 -0.59 -17.25 1.65
N LEU A 72 0.05 -17.34 2.81
CA LEU A 72 -0.26 -18.33 3.83
C LEU A 72 -1.27 -17.74 4.80
N ASP A 73 -2.43 -18.39 4.89
CA ASP A 73 -3.36 -18.26 6.01
C ASP A 73 -2.96 -19.31 7.06
N GLU A 74 -2.18 -18.88 8.06
CA GLU A 74 -1.62 -19.78 9.08
C GLU A 74 -2.73 -20.40 9.94
N ASP A 75 -3.72 -19.59 10.33
CA ASP A 75 -4.90 -20.01 11.09
C ASP A 75 -5.66 -21.18 10.42
N ASN A 76 -5.80 -21.13 9.09
CA ASN A 76 -6.49 -22.16 8.32
C ASN A 76 -5.57 -23.18 7.63
N ASN A 77 -4.25 -23.13 7.88
CA ASN A 77 -3.24 -23.94 7.19
C ASN A 77 -3.40 -23.95 5.66
N THR A 78 -3.81 -22.83 5.06
CA THR A 78 -4.14 -22.76 3.63
C THR A 78 -3.20 -21.83 2.91
N LEU A 79 -2.58 -22.34 1.85
CA LEU A 79 -1.74 -21.59 0.95
C LEU A 79 -2.56 -21.17 -0.27
N TYR A 80 -2.66 -19.87 -0.51
CA TYR A 80 -3.18 -19.27 -1.73
C TYR A 80 -2.00 -18.89 -2.61
N TRP A 81 -2.07 -19.16 -3.91
CA TRP A 81 -0.95 -18.86 -4.79
C TRP A 81 -1.41 -18.37 -6.15
N ARG A 82 -0.57 -17.53 -6.77
CA ARG A 82 -0.67 -17.09 -8.16
C ARG A 82 0.71 -17.13 -8.79
N LEU A 83 0.81 -17.70 -9.98
CA LEU A 83 2.05 -17.78 -10.75
C LEU A 83 1.84 -17.12 -12.12
N MET A 84 2.68 -16.14 -12.39
CA MET A 84 2.71 -15.35 -13.61
C MET A 84 4.05 -15.57 -14.30
N VAL A 85 4.07 -15.56 -15.63
CA VAL A 85 5.28 -15.80 -16.43
C VAL A 85 5.33 -14.85 -17.62
N SER A 86 6.51 -14.60 -18.16
CA SER A 86 6.73 -13.86 -19.41
C SER A 86 7.83 -14.53 -20.22
N ASP A 87 7.79 -14.33 -21.54
CA ASP A 87 8.84 -14.76 -22.48
C ASP A 87 9.20 -16.25 -22.38
N ILE A 88 8.19 -17.07 -22.05
CA ILE A 88 8.29 -18.52 -21.92
C ILE A 88 7.24 -19.20 -22.80
N VAL A 89 7.61 -20.33 -23.39
CA VAL A 89 6.74 -21.14 -24.25
C VAL A 89 6.85 -22.60 -23.88
N SER A 90 5.92 -23.43 -24.38
CA SER A 90 5.96 -24.89 -24.19
C SER A 90 6.03 -25.32 -22.72
N ILE A 91 5.36 -24.59 -21.82
CA ILE A 91 5.31 -24.93 -20.39
C ILE A 91 4.65 -26.31 -20.22
N THR A 92 5.29 -27.17 -19.43
CA THR A 92 4.82 -28.53 -19.16
C THR A 92 4.35 -28.70 -17.72
N LEU A 93 5.09 -28.15 -16.76
CA LEU A 93 4.83 -28.29 -15.33
C LEU A 93 5.26 -27.04 -14.55
N ALA A 94 4.70 -26.85 -13.37
CA ALA A 94 5.21 -25.88 -12.39
C ALA A 94 4.97 -26.41 -10.97
N HIS A 95 5.93 -26.19 -10.07
CA HIS A 95 5.90 -26.75 -8.72
C HIS A 95 6.44 -25.76 -7.68
N ILE A 96 6.13 -26.03 -6.40
CA ILE A 96 6.95 -25.61 -5.26
C ILE A 96 7.80 -26.80 -4.82
N HIS A 97 9.08 -26.57 -4.58
CA HIS A 97 10.08 -27.56 -4.20
C HIS A 97 10.63 -27.33 -2.78
N ASP A 98 11.07 -28.42 -2.15
CA ASP A 98 11.71 -28.47 -0.83
C ASP A 98 13.24 -28.36 -0.93
N GLY A 99 13.74 -27.13 -1.04
CA GLY A 99 15.16 -26.84 -1.14
C GLY A 99 15.50 -25.39 -0.74
N ALA A 100 16.47 -25.26 0.17
CA ALA A 100 17.03 -23.98 0.55
C ALA A 100 17.69 -23.26 -0.65
N VAL A 101 18.02 -21.98 -0.47
CA VAL A 101 18.74 -21.19 -1.47
C VAL A 101 20.00 -21.92 -1.95
N GLY A 102 20.16 -22.06 -3.27
CA GLY A 102 21.31 -22.73 -3.88
C GLY A 102 21.26 -24.26 -3.86
N VAL A 103 20.15 -24.89 -3.42
CA VAL A 103 20.04 -26.35 -3.32
C VAL A 103 18.77 -26.86 -4.03
N ASN A 104 18.93 -27.88 -4.87
CA ASN A 104 17.79 -28.57 -5.50
C ASN A 104 17.05 -29.46 -4.50
N GLY A 105 15.72 -29.47 -4.62
CA GLY A 105 14.80 -30.21 -3.76
C GLY A 105 13.78 -31.04 -4.53
N PRO A 106 13.12 -32.03 -3.91
CA PRO A 106 11.97 -32.69 -4.52
C PRO A 106 10.76 -31.72 -4.62
N PRO A 107 9.87 -31.88 -5.61
CA PRO A 107 8.62 -31.13 -5.65
C PRO A 107 7.71 -31.57 -4.49
N VAL A 108 7.02 -30.61 -3.88
CA VAL A 108 6.10 -30.83 -2.74
C VAL A 108 4.69 -30.31 -2.97
N ILE A 109 4.50 -29.39 -3.93
CA ILE A 109 3.19 -28.87 -4.34
C ILE A 109 3.19 -28.73 -5.85
N ASP A 110 2.17 -29.29 -6.51
CA ASP A 110 1.94 -29.10 -7.93
C ASP A 110 1.15 -27.80 -8.17
N LEU A 111 1.72 -26.88 -8.95
CA LEU A 111 1.07 -25.63 -9.35
C LEU A 111 0.46 -25.76 -10.75
N TYR A 112 1.14 -26.46 -11.66
CA TYR A 112 0.67 -26.74 -13.01
C TYR A 112 1.06 -28.14 -13.44
N THR A 113 0.08 -28.87 -13.98
CA THR A 113 0.24 -30.28 -14.38
C THR A 113 0.13 -30.49 -15.90
N GLY A 114 0.12 -29.41 -16.68
CA GLY A 114 -0.08 -29.45 -18.14
C GLY A 114 -1.55 -29.33 -18.58
N GLU A 115 -2.50 -29.30 -17.64
CA GLU A 115 -3.92 -29.10 -17.94
C GLU A 115 -4.31 -27.62 -17.89
N GLY A 116 -5.04 -27.16 -18.92
CA GLY A 116 -5.41 -25.75 -19.07
C GLY A 116 -4.31 -24.91 -19.72
N GLY A 117 -4.64 -23.65 -20.03
CA GLY A 117 -3.67 -22.70 -20.58
C GLY A 117 -2.82 -22.09 -19.47
N PHE A 118 -1.50 -22.11 -19.61
CA PHE A 118 -0.60 -21.33 -18.75
C PHE A 118 0.36 -20.55 -19.64
N ALA A 119 0.27 -19.22 -19.59
CA ALA A 119 1.05 -18.29 -20.40
C ALA A 119 1.01 -16.88 -19.76
N ALA A 120 1.74 -15.93 -20.34
CA ALA A 120 1.81 -14.56 -19.80
C ALA A 120 0.44 -13.87 -19.66
N GLY A 121 -0.42 -13.98 -20.67
CA GLY A 121 -1.78 -13.44 -20.62
C GLY A 121 -2.78 -14.35 -19.89
N ASN A 122 -2.37 -15.50 -19.37
CA ASN A 122 -3.23 -16.41 -18.63
C ASN A 122 -2.47 -16.99 -17.43
N PRO A 123 -2.29 -16.19 -16.36
CA PRO A 123 -1.66 -16.66 -15.15
C PRO A 123 -2.52 -17.74 -14.48
N ILE A 124 -1.88 -18.57 -13.69
CA ILE A 124 -2.54 -19.65 -12.96
C ILE A 124 -2.56 -19.35 -11.46
N SER A 125 -3.58 -19.84 -10.79
CA SER A 125 -3.75 -19.66 -9.35
C SER A 125 -4.48 -20.84 -8.73
N GLY A 126 -4.31 -21.02 -7.43
CA GLY A 126 -4.99 -22.07 -6.72
C GLY A 126 -4.83 -21.96 -5.21
N THR A 127 -5.36 -22.95 -4.52
CA THR A 127 -5.19 -23.12 -3.08
C THR A 127 -4.74 -24.53 -2.74
N VAL A 128 -4.00 -24.69 -1.66
CA VAL A 128 -3.58 -25.99 -1.13
C VAL A 128 -3.49 -25.93 0.39
N SER A 129 -3.99 -26.97 1.06
CA SER A 129 -3.80 -27.10 2.51
C SER A 129 -2.40 -27.64 2.81
N LEU A 130 -1.71 -27.01 3.76
CA LEU A 130 -0.37 -27.42 4.19
C LEU A 130 -0.41 -28.31 5.42
N THR A 131 0.52 -29.25 5.47
CA THR A 131 0.88 -29.94 6.72
C THR A 131 1.73 -29.02 7.61
N GLY A 132 1.78 -29.28 8.92
CA GLY A 132 2.63 -28.50 9.84
C GLY A 132 4.11 -28.47 9.43
N THR A 133 4.65 -29.59 8.94
CA THR A 133 6.01 -29.63 8.39
C THR A 133 6.17 -28.73 7.17
N GLN A 134 5.18 -28.69 6.28
CA GLN A 134 5.25 -27.82 5.09
C GLN A 134 5.19 -26.35 5.47
N MET A 135 4.34 -25.99 6.43
CA MET A 135 4.25 -24.64 6.96
C MET A 135 5.57 -24.20 7.60
N THR A 136 6.17 -25.02 8.47
CA THR A 136 7.47 -24.73 9.08
C THR A 136 8.55 -24.48 8.03
N LYS A 137 8.56 -25.27 6.95
CA LYS A 137 9.54 -25.11 5.85
C LYS A 137 9.31 -23.86 5.00
N LEU A 138 8.05 -23.48 4.78
CA LEU A 138 7.74 -22.23 4.09
C LEU A 138 8.23 -21.04 4.93
N LEU A 139 7.90 -21.03 6.23
CA LEU A 139 8.31 -19.98 7.18
C LEU A 139 9.83 -19.93 7.40
N SER A 140 10.56 -21.04 7.24
CA SER A 140 12.03 -21.05 7.29
C SER A 140 12.70 -20.63 5.98
N GLY A 141 11.94 -20.37 4.91
CA GLY A 141 12.46 -19.98 3.60
C GLY A 141 13.07 -21.14 2.82
N ASP A 142 12.71 -22.39 3.12
CA ASP A 142 13.28 -23.59 2.49
C ASP A 142 12.58 -23.99 1.18
N TYR A 143 11.71 -23.13 0.63
CA TYR A 143 10.95 -23.41 -0.59
C TYR A 143 11.26 -22.48 -1.76
N TYR A 144 11.23 -23.05 -2.96
CA TYR A 144 11.32 -22.30 -4.22
C TYR A 144 10.22 -22.73 -5.20
N ALA A 145 9.77 -21.80 -6.03
CA ALA A 145 8.92 -22.08 -7.18
C ALA A 145 9.77 -22.35 -8.42
N ASN A 146 9.30 -23.23 -9.29
CA ASN A 146 9.94 -23.55 -10.57
C ASN A 146 8.90 -23.74 -11.68
N VAL A 147 9.26 -23.39 -12.92
CA VAL A 147 8.49 -23.68 -14.13
C VAL A 147 9.33 -24.48 -15.12
N HIS A 148 8.78 -25.57 -15.62
CA HIS A 148 9.40 -26.49 -16.56
C HIS A 148 8.82 -26.31 -17.95
N THR A 149 9.66 -26.46 -18.97
CA THR A 149 9.25 -26.47 -20.39
C THR A 149 9.66 -27.77 -21.07
N ALA A 150 9.23 -27.98 -22.31
CA ALA A 150 9.65 -29.14 -23.09
C ALA A 150 11.17 -29.13 -23.36
N GLU A 151 11.73 -27.93 -23.55
CA GLU A 151 13.16 -27.69 -23.80
C GLU A 151 14.01 -27.82 -22.53
N ASN A 152 13.46 -27.40 -21.38
CA ASN A 152 14.12 -27.46 -20.08
C ASN A 152 13.27 -28.29 -19.09
N PRO A 153 13.22 -29.63 -19.23
CA PRO A 153 12.34 -30.47 -18.42
C PRO A 153 12.73 -30.52 -16.93
N ASN A 154 13.97 -30.17 -16.60
CA ASN A 154 14.43 -30.10 -15.20
C ASN A 154 14.17 -28.72 -14.54
N GLY A 155 13.65 -27.75 -15.29
CA GLY A 155 13.39 -26.38 -14.85
C GLY A 155 13.95 -25.37 -15.86
N GLU A 156 13.12 -24.43 -16.30
CA GLU A 156 13.56 -23.29 -17.13
C GLU A 156 13.80 -22.04 -16.29
N ILE A 157 12.94 -21.78 -15.31
CA ILE A 157 13.01 -20.65 -14.40
C ILE A 157 12.69 -21.06 -12.96
N ARG A 158 13.49 -20.54 -12.02
CA ARG A 158 13.40 -20.83 -10.58
C ARG A 158 13.44 -19.54 -9.78
N GLY A 159 12.83 -19.53 -8.60
CA GLY A 159 12.94 -18.43 -7.63
C GLY A 159 12.63 -18.89 -6.22
N GLN A 160 13.46 -18.52 -5.25
CA GLN A 160 13.19 -18.81 -3.83
C GLN A 160 11.97 -18.01 -3.34
N LEU A 161 11.09 -18.63 -2.58
CA LEU A 161 10.01 -17.95 -1.86
C LEU A 161 10.60 -17.21 -0.67
N ARG A 162 10.36 -15.90 -0.61
CA ARG A 162 10.87 -15.00 0.42
C ARG A 162 9.69 -14.27 1.02
N GLU A 163 9.62 -14.23 2.34
CA GLU A 163 8.59 -13.46 3.04
C GLU A 163 8.78 -11.97 2.78
N VAL A 164 7.69 -11.27 2.55
CA VAL A 164 7.66 -9.83 2.27
C VAL A 164 6.44 -9.19 2.95
N SER A 165 6.56 -7.92 3.32
CA SER A 165 5.48 -7.12 3.90
C SER A 165 5.32 -5.86 3.04
N PRO A 166 4.30 -5.76 2.17
CA PRO A 166 4.08 -4.58 1.36
C PRO A 166 3.45 -3.49 2.22
N ASP A 167 3.99 -2.27 2.15
CA ASP A 167 3.45 -1.17 2.96
C ASP A 167 2.26 -0.46 2.29
N GLN A 168 2.27 -0.34 0.96
CA GLN A 168 1.23 0.40 0.24
C GLN A 168 1.06 0.02 -1.22
N PHE A 169 -0.13 0.30 -1.75
CA PHE A 169 -0.47 0.31 -3.17
C PHE A 169 -1.21 1.60 -3.52
N ASN A 170 -1.15 1.99 -4.78
CA ASN A 170 -1.79 3.19 -5.30
C ASN A 170 -2.55 2.87 -6.59
N ALA A 171 -3.42 3.79 -7.00
CA ALA A 171 -4.04 3.76 -8.31
C ALA A 171 -4.24 5.19 -8.81
N VAL A 172 -4.04 5.39 -10.12
CA VAL A 172 -4.47 6.59 -10.84
C VAL A 172 -5.73 6.24 -11.63
N LEU A 173 -6.77 7.06 -11.49
CA LEU A 173 -8.09 6.82 -12.04
C LEU A 173 -8.39 7.78 -13.18
N HIS A 174 -8.75 7.22 -14.33
CA HIS A 174 -9.18 7.95 -15.51
C HIS A 174 -10.37 7.26 -16.18
N GLY A 175 -11.14 8.02 -16.96
CA GLY A 175 -12.23 7.46 -17.76
C GLY A 175 -11.72 6.54 -18.88
N GLU A 176 -10.53 6.81 -19.42
CA GLU A 176 -9.94 5.98 -20.47
C GLU A 176 -9.54 4.57 -20.01
N HIS A 177 -9.40 4.37 -18.69
CA HIS A 177 -9.12 3.08 -18.08
C HIS A 177 -10.38 2.22 -17.88
N GLU A 178 -11.58 2.77 -18.08
CA GLU A 178 -12.82 2.01 -18.04
C GLU A 178 -12.89 0.94 -19.12
N THR A 179 -13.69 -0.10 -18.88
CA THR A 179 -14.00 -1.12 -19.89
C THR A 179 -15.51 -1.17 -20.17
N PRO A 180 -16.01 -0.55 -21.27
CA PRO A 180 -15.27 0.23 -22.26
C PRO A 180 -14.88 1.65 -21.77
N PRO A 181 -13.90 2.31 -22.42
CA PRO A 181 -13.46 3.66 -22.04
C PRO A 181 -14.59 4.69 -22.00
N VAL A 182 -14.52 5.61 -21.03
CA VAL A 182 -15.44 6.73 -20.83
C VAL A 182 -14.74 8.04 -21.16
N GLU A 183 -15.34 8.83 -22.05
CA GLU A 183 -14.89 10.19 -22.37
C GLU A 183 -15.37 11.17 -21.29
N THR A 184 -14.51 11.46 -20.33
CA THR A 184 -14.76 12.40 -19.23
C THR A 184 -13.47 13.14 -18.87
N THR A 185 -13.58 14.33 -18.28
CA THR A 185 -12.44 15.01 -17.64
C THR A 185 -12.24 14.55 -16.20
N ALA A 186 -13.15 13.72 -15.67
CA ALA A 186 -13.03 13.15 -14.35
C ALA A 186 -11.72 12.38 -14.21
N SER A 187 -11.09 12.57 -13.06
CA SER A 187 -9.86 11.88 -12.69
C SER A 187 -9.85 11.63 -11.19
N GLY A 188 -8.98 10.74 -10.74
CA GLY A 188 -8.77 10.52 -9.33
C GLY A 188 -7.48 9.79 -9.05
N TRP A 189 -7.21 9.60 -7.77
CA TRP A 189 -6.18 8.70 -7.32
C TRP A 189 -6.59 8.08 -6.00
N ALA A 190 -6.05 6.89 -5.74
CA ALA A 190 -6.26 6.17 -4.50
C ALA A 190 -4.94 5.72 -3.91
N ARG A 191 -4.91 5.66 -2.58
CA ARG A 191 -3.84 5.10 -1.77
C ARG A 191 -4.43 4.03 -0.87
N PHE A 192 -3.72 2.91 -0.74
CA PHE A 192 -4.06 1.80 0.13
C PHE A 192 -2.84 1.46 0.98
N LEU A 193 -2.90 1.68 2.28
CA LEU A 193 -1.89 1.23 3.25
C LEU A 193 -2.29 -0.13 3.78
N VAL A 194 -1.40 -1.10 3.73
CA VAL A 194 -1.67 -2.46 4.21
C VAL A 194 -1.33 -2.53 5.71
N SER A 195 -2.16 -3.22 6.50
CA SER A 195 -1.87 -3.49 7.92
C SER A 195 -0.67 -4.42 8.07
N ASP A 196 0.00 -4.39 9.24
CA ASP A 196 1.14 -5.29 9.50
C ASP A 196 0.70 -6.77 9.54
N SER A 197 -0.57 -7.02 9.89
CA SER A 197 -1.23 -8.33 9.84
C SER A 197 -1.69 -8.77 8.44
N LEU A 198 -1.54 -7.89 7.44
CA LEU A 198 -1.90 -8.08 6.02
C LEU A 198 -3.39 -8.39 5.75
N ASP A 199 -4.25 -8.21 6.73
CA ASP A 199 -5.68 -8.53 6.72
C ASP A 199 -6.59 -7.30 6.69
N GLU A 200 -6.02 -6.11 6.55
CA GLU A 200 -6.74 -4.84 6.46
C GLU A 200 -5.99 -3.85 5.56
N ILE A 201 -6.76 -2.98 4.92
CA ILE A 201 -6.25 -1.77 4.26
C ILE A 201 -6.88 -0.53 4.86
N ASP A 202 -6.06 0.49 5.13
CA ASP A 202 -6.52 1.87 5.23
C ASP A 202 -6.50 2.47 3.82
N TYR A 203 -7.57 3.15 3.40
CA TYR A 203 -7.63 3.75 2.08
C TYR A 203 -7.93 5.24 2.12
N GLU A 204 -7.39 5.96 1.14
CA GLU A 204 -7.72 7.34 0.82
C GLU A 204 -7.97 7.44 -0.68
N VAL A 205 -9.06 8.09 -1.07
CA VAL A 205 -9.48 8.26 -2.46
C VAL A 205 -9.84 9.71 -2.72
N PHE A 206 -9.18 10.29 -3.72
CA PHE A 206 -9.40 11.65 -4.17
C PHE A 206 -9.91 11.62 -5.60
N VAL A 207 -10.87 12.49 -5.89
CA VAL A 207 -11.51 12.61 -7.20
C VAL A 207 -11.59 14.07 -7.61
N SER A 208 -11.70 14.32 -8.90
CA SER A 208 -11.84 15.64 -9.51
C SER A 208 -12.75 15.54 -10.72
N ASP A 209 -13.45 16.63 -11.01
CA ASP A 209 -14.44 16.73 -12.11
C ASP A 209 -15.56 15.67 -12.10
N THR A 210 -15.76 14.96 -10.98
CA THR A 210 -16.86 14.02 -10.78
C THR A 210 -18.09 14.72 -10.18
N ILE A 211 -19.29 14.35 -10.63
CA ILE A 211 -20.56 14.88 -10.10
C ILE A 211 -21.48 13.71 -9.71
N SER A 212 -22.11 13.81 -8.53
CA SER A 212 -23.09 12.83 -8.06
C SER A 212 -22.54 11.40 -7.99
N ILE A 213 -21.45 11.21 -7.23
CA ILE A 213 -20.90 9.89 -6.93
C ILE A 213 -21.94 9.06 -6.18
N THR A 214 -22.10 7.81 -6.61
CA THR A 214 -23.09 6.88 -6.05
C THR A 214 -22.43 5.72 -5.31
N ALA A 215 -21.25 5.27 -5.75
CA ALA A 215 -20.51 4.19 -5.12
C ALA A 215 -19.02 4.20 -5.49
N ALA A 216 -18.21 3.52 -4.69
CA ALA A 216 -16.82 3.17 -5.02
C ALA A 216 -16.50 1.75 -4.51
N HIS A 217 -15.73 1.00 -5.28
CA HIS A 217 -15.37 -0.39 -4.94
C HIS A 217 -13.97 -0.76 -5.44
N LEU A 218 -13.39 -1.80 -4.84
CA LEU A 218 -12.38 -2.64 -5.47
C LEU A 218 -13.02 -3.82 -6.19
N HIS A 219 -12.52 -4.10 -7.38
CA HIS A 219 -12.98 -5.16 -8.29
C HIS A 219 -11.80 -6.02 -8.76
N PRO A 220 -11.92 -7.35 -8.74
CA PRO A 220 -10.92 -8.23 -9.33
C PRO A 220 -10.99 -8.14 -10.86
N GLY A 221 -9.85 -8.03 -11.53
CA GLY A 221 -9.75 -7.95 -12.97
C GLY A 221 -8.38 -7.41 -13.42
N TRP A 222 -7.79 -8.07 -14.41
CA TRP A 222 -6.59 -7.55 -15.06
C TRP A 222 -6.87 -6.22 -15.76
N PRO A 223 -5.83 -5.45 -16.13
CA PRO A 223 -5.99 -4.27 -16.98
C PRO A 223 -6.85 -4.58 -18.21
N GLY A 224 -7.90 -3.79 -18.42
CA GLY A 224 -8.85 -3.96 -19.52
C GLY A 224 -9.96 -4.99 -19.29
N GLU A 225 -9.94 -5.76 -18.20
CA GLU A 225 -11.00 -6.72 -17.85
C GLU A 225 -11.89 -6.19 -16.72
N ALA A 226 -13.20 -6.42 -16.80
CA ALA A 226 -14.15 -6.03 -15.76
C ALA A 226 -14.54 -7.23 -14.90
N GLY A 227 -14.60 -7.04 -13.57
CA GLY A 227 -15.10 -8.04 -12.63
C GLY A 227 -16.20 -7.53 -11.71
N PRO A 228 -16.84 -8.41 -10.92
CA PRO A 228 -17.88 -8.00 -9.99
C PRO A 228 -17.31 -7.17 -8.82
N PRO A 229 -18.09 -6.27 -8.20
CA PRO A 229 -17.65 -5.58 -6.98
C PRO A 229 -17.26 -6.57 -5.89
N ARG A 230 -16.11 -6.33 -5.25
CA ARG A 230 -15.56 -7.24 -4.23
C ARG A 230 -15.41 -6.59 -2.86
N ILE A 231 -14.75 -5.43 -2.78
CA ILE A 231 -14.61 -4.67 -1.54
C ILE A 231 -15.35 -3.33 -1.72
N PRO A 232 -16.48 -3.11 -1.03
CA PRO A 232 -17.14 -1.81 -1.05
C PRO A 232 -16.36 -0.77 -0.25
N LEU A 233 -16.16 0.40 -0.85
CA LEU A 233 -15.46 1.54 -0.25
C LEU A 233 -16.42 2.70 0.04
N TYR A 234 -17.44 2.89 -0.81
CA TYR A 234 -18.43 3.96 -0.64
C TYR A 234 -19.80 3.56 -1.18
N ASN A 235 -20.85 4.02 -0.51
CA ASN A 235 -22.24 3.93 -0.94
C ASN A 235 -23.03 5.17 -0.50
N ALA A 236 -23.46 5.98 -1.48
CA ALA A 236 -24.15 7.25 -1.23
C ALA A 236 -25.51 7.13 -0.52
N GLN A 237 -26.11 5.93 -0.47
CA GLN A 237 -27.37 5.71 0.23
C GLN A 237 -27.18 5.38 1.71
N THR A 238 -26.04 4.81 2.09
CA THR A 238 -25.78 4.35 3.47
C THR A 238 -24.75 5.20 4.20
N ASP A 239 -23.82 5.80 3.47
CA ASP A 239 -22.70 6.49 4.08
C ASP A 239 -23.09 7.91 4.51
N PRO A 240 -22.76 8.31 5.75
CA PRO A 240 -23.20 9.57 6.31
C PRO A 240 -22.41 10.78 5.78
N VAL A 241 -21.21 10.53 5.25
CA VAL A 241 -20.32 11.56 4.71
C VAL A 241 -20.41 11.51 3.18
N LEU A 242 -20.63 12.68 2.58
CA LEU A 242 -20.62 12.81 1.13
C LEU A 242 -19.20 12.61 0.61
N PHE A 243 -19.05 11.82 -0.45
CA PHE A 243 -17.81 11.70 -1.20
C PHE A 243 -17.94 12.52 -2.49
N ASP A 244 -17.06 13.52 -2.65
CA ASP A 244 -16.99 14.37 -3.84
C ASP A 244 -15.61 15.04 -3.97
N ASN A 245 -15.47 15.96 -4.93
CA ASN A 245 -14.22 16.70 -5.15
C ASN A 245 -13.78 17.57 -3.96
N SER A 246 -14.63 17.94 -3.02
CA SER A 246 -14.25 18.72 -1.82
C SER A 246 -14.17 17.87 -0.56
N HIS A 247 -14.71 16.65 -0.60
CA HIS A 247 -14.77 15.70 0.49
C HIS A 247 -14.18 14.36 0.04
N PRO A 248 -12.84 14.21 0.07
CA PRO A 248 -12.17 12.94 -0.23
C PRO A 248 -12.69 11.80 0.65
N LEU A 249 -12.67 10.59 0.11
CA LEU A 249 -13.09 9.39 0.82
C LEU A 249 -11.90 8.79 1.57
N SER A 250 -12.12 8.37 2.81
CA SER A 250 -11.15 7.58 3.57
C SER A 250 -11.85 6.58 4.47
N GLY A 251 -11.21 5.44 4.73
CA GLY A 251 -11.74 4.43 5.63
C GLY A 251 -10.83 3.22 5.75
N THR A 252 -11.36 2.16 6.37
CA THR A 252 -10.67 0.87 6.48
C THR A 252 -11.49 -0.23 5.83
N ALA A 253 -10.84 -1.26 5.31
CA ALA A 253 -11.49 -2.45 4.77
C ALA A 253 -10.68 -3.71 5.07
N SER A 254 -11.35 -4.75 5.55
CA SER A 254 -10.71 -6.05 5.79
C SER A 254 -10.41 -6.80 4.49
N LEU A 255 -9.31 -7.52 4.47
CA LEU A 255 -8.87 -8.39 3.39
C LEU A 255 -9.00 -9.86 3.80
N SER A 256 -9.60 -10.68 2.95
CA SER A 256 -9.38 -12.13 3.01
C SER A 256 -8.01 -12.50 2.40
N PRO A 257 -7.48 -13.72 2.61
CA PRO A 257 -6.23 -14.15 1.99
C PRO A 257 -6.23 -14.03 0.46
N LEU A 258 -7.38 -14.28 -0.16
CA LEU A 258 -7.53 -14.12 -1.61
C LEU A 258 -7.52 -12.65 -2.02
N ASP A 259 -8.11 -11.76 -1.21
CA ASP A 259 -8.09 -10.33 -1.51
C ASP A 259 -6.65 -9.80 -1.38
N LEU A 260 -5.88 -10.24 -0.38
CA LEU A 260 -4.45 -9.92 -0.28
C LEU A 260 -3.69 -10.43 -1.52
N LEU A 261 -3.92 -11.68 -1.95
CA LEU A 261 -3.27 -12.24 -3.14
C LEU A 261 -3.62 -11.43 -4.40
N ASP A 262 -4.87 -11.04 -4.56
CA ASP A 262 -5.34 -10.25 -5.71
C ASP A 262 -4.77 -8.83 -5.70
N LEU A 263 -4.64 -8.21 -4.53
CA LEU A 263 -4.02 -6.90 -4.35
C LEU A 263 -2.55 -6.92 -4.76
N VAL A 264 -1.77 -7.84 -4.17
CA VAL A 264 -0.30 -7.87 -4.32
C VAL A 264 0.14 -8.31 -5.72
N SER A 265 -0.70 -9.05 -6.42
CA SER A 265 -0.45 -9.48 -7.81
C SER A 265 -0.90 -8.46 -8.85
N GLY A 266 -1.45 -7.31 -8.43
CA GLY A 266 -1.94 -6.27 -9.34
C GLY A 266 -3.23 -6.65 -10.06
N TYR A 267 -4.01 -7.60 -9.52
CA TYR A 267 -5.28 -8.04 -10.11
C TYR A 267 -6.47 -7.19 -9.66
N TYR A 268 -6.31 -6.30 -8.67
CA TYR A 268 -7.38 -5.37 -8.30
C TYR A 268 -7.35 -4.09 -9.12
N TYR A 269 -8.54 -3.56 -9.41
CA TYR A 269 -8.74 -2.17 -9.80
C TYR A 269 -9.76 -1.50 -8.88
N ILE A 270 -9.60 -0.20 -8.68
CA ILE A 270 -10.61 0.66 -8.05
C ILE A 270 -11.49 1.28 -9.13
N ASN A 271 -12.78 1.44 -8.82
CA ASN A 271 -13.74 2.10 -9.69
C ASN A 271 -14.63 3.07 -8.92
N ILE A 272 -14.95 4.21 -9.54
CA ILE A 272 -15.87 5.23 -9.00
C ILE A 272 -17.09 5.31 -9.91
N HIS A 273 -18.28 5.15 -9.33
CA HIS A 273 -19.54 5.21 -10.04
C HIS A 273 -20.22 6.55 -9.78
N THR A 274 -20.83 7.12 -10.81
CA THR A 274 -21.69 8.29 -10.69
C THR A 274 -23.09 8.01 -11.21
N ALA A 275 -24.02 8.92 -10.96
CA ALA A 275 -25.38 8.80 -11.48
C ALA A 275 -25.41 8.77 -13.03
N ALA A 276 -24.47 9.46 -13.68
CA ALA A 276 -24.33 9.47 -15.13
C ALA A 276 -23.71 8.18 -15.68
N TYR A 277 -22.78 7.57 -14.92
CA TYR A 277 -22.10 6.35 -15.29
C TYR A 277 -22.23 5.25 -14.20
N PRO A 278 -23.39 4.57 -14.13
CA PRO A 278 -23.62 3.53 -13.13
C PRO A 278 -22.67 2.33 -13.23
N GLY A 279 -22.07 2.09 -14.41
CA GLY A 279 -21.09 1.04 -14.63
C GLY A 279 -19.66 1.39 -14.19
N GLY A 280 -19.41 2.67 -13.88
CA GLY A 280 -18.08 3.24 -13.64
C GLY A 280 -17.85 4.49 -14.50
N GLU A 281 -17.44 5.60 -13.89
CA GLU A 281 -17.00 6.81 -14.60
C GLU A 281 -15.48 6.86 -14.76
N ILE A 282 -14.74 6.48 -13.70
CA ILE A 282 -13.28 6.44 -13.69
C ILE A 282 -12.76 5.17 -12.99
N ARG A 283 -11.71 4.59 -13.56
CA ARG A 283 -11.09 3.34 -13.10
C ARG A 283 -9.57 3.50 -13.00
N GLY A 284 -8.95 2.80 -12.07
CA GLY A 284 -7.50 2.71 -11.94
C GLY A 284 -7.05 1.34 -11.45
N GLN A 285 -6.04 0.74 -12.09
CA GLN A 285 -5.46 -0.52 -11.60
C GLN A 285 -4.68 -0.26 -10.31
N VAL A 286 -4.89 -1.09 -9.30
CA VAL A 286 -4.20 -0.97 -8.01
C VAL A 286 -2.88 -1.71 -8.08
N ASN A 287 -1.77 -0.99 -7.93
CA ASN A 287 -0.43 -1.56 -7.94
C ASN A 287 0.59 -0.63 -7.24
N SER A 288 1.87 -0.98 -7.25
CA SER A 288 2.92 -0.24 -6.53
C SER A 288 3.62 0.85 -7.36
N GLY A 289 3.24 0.99 -8.63
CA GLY A 289 3.88 1.88 -9.58
C GLY A 289 3.50 3.36 -9.41
N PRO A 290 2.25 3.75 -9.06
CA PRO A 290 1.96 5.16 -8.96
C PRO A 290 2.62 5.69 -7.70
N HIS A 291 3.23 6.86 -7.81
CA HIS A 291 3.98 7.46 -6.71
C HIS A 291 3.33 8.76 -6.29
N ILE A 292 2.83 8.79 -5.06
CA ILE A 292 2.22 9.99 -4.48
C ILE A 292 3.32 10.82 -3.83
N LEU A 293 3.34 12.10 -4.16
CA LEU A 293 4.13 13.14 -3.51
C LEU A 293 3.20 14.12 -2.82
N LYS A 294 3.70 14.72 -1.75
CA LYS A 294 2.98 15.69 -0.92
C LYS A 294 3.86 16.89 -0.62
N ALA A 295 3.24 18.06 -0.52
CA ALA A 295 3.83 19.26 0.05
C ALA A 295 2.86 19.90 1.04
N VAL A 296 3.36 20.29 2.20
CA VAL A 296 2.68 21.24 3.10
C VAL A 296 3.09 22.65 2.67
N LEU A 297 2.10 23.49 2.35
CA LEU A 297 2.32 24.83 1.84
C LEU A 297 2.14 25.84 2.98
N GLU A 298 3.19 26.58 3.31
CA GLU A 298 3.17 27.60 4.36
C GLU A 298 3.96 28.83 3.94
N GLY A 299 3.63 29.99 4.53
CA GLY A 299 4.34 31.23 4.26
C GLY A 299 5.81 31.18 4.70
N ILE A 300 6.14 30.42 5.74
CA ILE A 300 7.52 30.30 6.23
C ILE A 300 8.45 29.60 5.24
N HIS A 301 7.90 28.81 4.31
CA HIS A 301 8.65 28.15 3.25
C HIS A 301 8.88 29.04 2.02
N GLU A 302 8.31 30.25 1.99
CA GLU A 302 8.61 31.24 0.95
C GLU A 302 10.07 31.68 0.99
N THR A 303 10.52 32.28 -0.13
CA THR A 303 11.89 32.81 -0.22
C THR A 303 11.85 34.26 -0.71
N PRO A 304 11.96 35.27 0.19
CA PRO A 304 12.15 35.15 1.64
C PRO A 304 10.90 34.67 2.41
N PRO A 305 11.05 34.09 3.63
CA PRO A 305 9.93 33.62 4.43
C PRO A 305 8.92 34.71 4.80
N LEU A 306 7.63 34.37 4.75
CA LEU A 306 6.51 35.19 5.23
C LEU A 306 6.00 34.63 6.57
N THR A 307 6.01 35.47 7.61
CA THR A 307 5.56 35.08 8.97
C THR A 307 4.29 35.80 9.42
N ASP A 308 3.75 36.67 8.56
CA ASP A 308 2.59 37.51 8.82
C ASP A 308 1.30 37.03 8.12
N THR A 309 1.38 35.93 7.35
CA THR A 309 0.22 35.23 6.81
C THR A 309 -0.17 34.03 7.68
N LEU A 310 -1.48 33.75 7.72
CA LEU A 310 -2.05 32.51 8.25
C LEU A 310 -2.39 31.52 7.13
N GLY A 311 -2.19 31.93 5.88
CA GLY A 311 -2.42 31.10 4.71
C GLY A 311 -1.64 29.81 4.82
N ALA A 312 -2.33 28.72 4.52
CA ALA A 312 -1.72 27.40 4.46
C ALA A 312 -2.36 26.59 3.34
N GLY A 313 -1.72 25.50 2.96
CA GLY A 313 -2.26 24.60 1.97
C GLY A 313 -1.58 23.25 1.96
N GLN A 314 -2.09 22.39 1.09
CA GLN A 314 -1.53 21.08 0.85
C GLN A 314 -1.60 20.79 -0.64
N ALA A 315 -0.47 20.42 -1.21
CA ALA A 315 -0.40 19.92 -2.57
C ALA A 315 -0.15 18.40 -2.55
N TYR A 316 -0.87 17.68 -3.38
CA TYR A 316 -0.59 16.30 -3.74
C TYR A 316 -0.25 16.24 -5.22
N ALA A 317 0.72 15.40 -5.58
CA ALA A 317 1.07 15.12 -6.95
C ALA A 317 1.30 13.61 -7.09
N VAL A 318 0.60 12.94 -7.99
CA VAL A 318 0.68 11.50 -8.22
C VAL A 318 1.28 11.27 -9.59
N LEU A 319 2.52 10.77 -9.60
CA LEU A 319 3.18 10.33 -10.82
C LEU A 319 2.64 8.94 -11.16
N ASP A 320 2.03 8.80 -12.33
CA ASP A 320 1.44 7.56 -12.80
C ASP A 320 2.50 6.50 -13.16
N ASP A 321 2.05 5.27 -13.42
CA ASP A 321 2.87 4.10 -13.76
C ASP A 321 3.69 4.28 -15.03
N ASP A 322 3.24 5.15 -15.93
CA ASP A 322 3.96 5.51 -17.15
C ASP A 322 5.19 6.39 -16.86
N LEU A 323 5.33 6.89 -15.63
CA LEU A 323 6.36 7.81 -15.16
C LEU A 323 6.40 9.17 -15.88
N HIS A 324 5.32 9.57 -16.54
CA HIS A 324 5.23 10.84 -17.26
C HIS A 324 3.95 11.60 -16.94
N THR A 325 2.84 10.92 -16.68
CA THR A 325 1.58 11.57 -16.36
C THR A 325 1.56 11.93 -14.87
N LEU A 326 1.38 13.21 -14.57
CA LEU A 326 1.27 13.73 -13.21
C LEU A 326 -0.13 14.26 -12.96
N LEU A 327 -0.86 13.62 -12.07
CA LEU A 327 -2.10 14.15 -11.51
C LEU A 327 -1.74 15.00 -10.33
N TRP A 328 -2.38 16.15 -10.16
CA TRP A 328 -2.11 17.00 -9.01
C TRP A 328 -3.39 17.58 -8.44
N ARG A 329 -3.30 17.95 -7.18
CA ARG A 329 -4.37 18.60 -6.43
C ARG A 329 -3.79 19.56 -5.41
N VAL A 330 -4.36 20.75 -5.30
CA VAL A 330 -3.99 21.76 -4.32
C VAL A 330 -5.22 22.22 -3.56
N ALA A 331 -5.17 22.10 -2.24
CA ALA A 331 -6.15 22.64 -1.31
C ALA A 331 -5.49 23.72 -0.45
N VAL A 332 -6.25 24.76 -0.09
CA VAL A 332 -5.75 25.92 0.66
C VAL A 332 -6.72 26.29 1.78
N THR A 333 -6.23 27.01 2.78
CA THR A 333 -7.04 27.64 3.82
C THR A 333 -6.49 29.03 4.12
N ASP A 334 -7.36 29.89 4.63
CA ASP A 334 -7.01 31.23 5.12
C ASP A 334 -6.30 32.14 4.09
N LEU A 335 -6.50 31.86 2.79
CA LEU A 335 -6.08 32.72 1.68
C LEU A 335 -7.26 33.50 1.10
N VAL A 336 -6.98 34.74 0.67
CA VAL A 336 -7.96 35.60 0.00
C VAL A 336 -7.39 36.16 -1.30
N SER A 337 -8.24 36.29 -2.31
CA SER A 337 -7.86 36.87 -3.61
C SER A 337 -6.66 36.17 -4.25
N ILE A 338 -6.71 34.84 -4.33
CA ILE A 338 -5.72 34.02 -5.04
C ILE A 338 -5.73 34.42 -6.52
N THR A 339 -4.55 34.62 -7.08
CA THR A 339 -4.36 35.08 -8.45
C THR A 339 -3.75 34.01 -9.33
N GLN A 340 -2.79 33.24 -8.82
CA GLN A 340 -2.05 32.22 -9.57
C GLN A 340 -1.60 31.09 -8.63
N ALA A 341 -1.33 29.91 -9.20
CA ALA A 341 -0.60 28.84 -8.54
C ALA A 341 0.23 28.06 -9.57
N HIS A 342 1.41 27.59 -9.17
CA HIS A 342 2.36 26.93 -10.08
C HIS A 342 3.09 25.78 -9.40
N PHE A 343 3.60 24.84 -10.21
CA PHE A 343 4.81 24.12 -9.86
C PHE A 343 6.04 24.81 -10.43
N HIS A 344 7.11 24.80 -9.64
CA HIS A 344 8.42 25.31 -9.99
C HIS A 344 9.48 24.21 -9.83
N ILE A 345 10.62 24.38 -10.50
CA ILE A 345 11.79 23.49 -10.34
C ILE A 345 12.95 24.25 -9.71
N ALA A 346 13.25 23.94 -8.46
CA ALA A 346 14.46 24.35 -7.75
C ALA A 346 14.70 23.45 -6.52
N PRO A 347 15.96 23.28 -6.08
CA PRO A 347 16.24 22.61 -4.82
C PRO A 347 15.60 23.36 -3.63
N PRO A 348 15.41 22.68 -2.49
CA PRO A 348 14.86 23.30 -1.29
C PRO A 348 15.58 24.60 -0.91
N GLY A 349 14.80 25.64 -0.59
CA GLY A 349 15.31 26.96 -0.20
C GLY A 349 15.79 27.87 -1.36
N ALA A 350 15.75 27.39 -2.61
CA ALA A 350 16.00 28.22 -3.80
C ALA A 350 14.70 28.50 -4.57
N SER A 351 14.64 29.61 -5.30
CA SER A 351 13.51 29.94 -6.18
C SER A 351 13.87 29.60 -7.63
N GLY A 352 12.92 29.02 -8.36
CA GLY A 352 13.01 28.75 -9.80
C GLY A 352 11.92 29.49 -10.58
N PRO A 353 12.02 29.57 -11.92
CA PRO A 353 10.89 30.03 -12.73
C PRO A 353 9.68 29.09 -12.57
N PRO A 354 8.45 29.56 -12.83
CA PRO A 354 7.28 28.69 -12.92
C PRO A 354 7.43 27.75 -14.12
N GLU A 355 7.10 26.47 -13.93
CA GLU A 355 7.27 25.41 -14.92
C GLU A 355 5.91 24.82 -15.35
N ILE A 356 4.95 24.76 -14.44
CA ILE A 356 3.60 24.23 -14.71
C ILE A 356 2.57 25.15 -14.06
N ASP A 357 1.65 25.68 -14.85
CA ASP A 357 0.53 26.49 -14.37
C ASP A 357 -0.54 25.58 -13.76
N LEU A 358 -0.87 25.79 -12.49
CA LEU A 358 -1.93 25.08 -11.78
C LEU A 358 -3.22 25.91 -11.72
N PHE A 359 -3.07 27.23 -11.61
CA PHE A 359 -4.18 28.17 -11.58
C PHE A 359 -3.76 29.52 -12.16
N THR A 360 -4.60 30.11 -13.01
CA THR A 360 -4.32 31.39 -13.68
C THR A 360 -5.40 32.45 -13.42
N GLY A 361 -6.12 32.36 -12.30
CA GLY A 361 -7.13 33.33 -11.89
C GLY A 361 -8.54 33.11 -12.44
N ALA A 362 -8.76 32.05 -13.24
CA ALA A 362 -10.06 31.69 -13.77
C ALA A 362 -10.68 30.53 -12.97
N GLY A 363 -11.95 30.67 -12.58
CA GLY A 363 -12.65 29.66 -11.76
C GLY A 363 -12.59 29.97 -10.27
N ALA A 364 -13.08 29.04 -9.45
CA ALA A 364 -13.01 29.13 -7.99
C ALA A 364 -11.78 28.37 -7.49
N PHE A 365 -10.94 29.05 -6.72
CA PHE A 365 -9.88 28.43 -5.93
C PHE A 365 -9.86 29.09 -4.55
N ASP A 366 -10.32 28.36 -3.55
CA ASP A 366 -10.43 28.79 -2.16
C ASP A 366 -10.52 27.54 -1.24
N SER A 367 -10.84 27.74 0.04
CA SER A 367 -10.90 26.65 1.02
C SER A 367 -12.03 25.65 0.82
N ALA A 368 -13.08 26.01 0.08
CA ALA A 368 -14.16 25.10 -0.28
C ALA A 368 -13.95 24.46 -1.66
N HIS A 369 -13.12 25.08 -2.51
CA HIS A 369 -12.90 24.70 -3.90
C HIS A 369 -11.41 24.44 -4.15
N PRO A 370 -10.92 23.24 -3.81
CA PRO A 370 -9.58 22.82 -4.21
C PRO A 370 -9.49 22.70 -5.74
N ILE A 371 -8.29 22.92 -6.27
CA ILE A 371 -8.00 22.77 -7.70
C ILE A 371 -7.27 21.47 -7.95
N SER A 372 -7.46 20.90 -9.13
CA SER A 372 -6.78 19.70 -9.59
C SER A 372 -6.51 19.78 -11.09
N GLY A 373 -5.63 18.92 -11.58
CA GLY A 373 -5.40 18.78 -13.00
C GLY A 373 -4.45 17.64 -13.33
N THR A 374 -4.18 17.48 -14.61
CA THR A 374 -3.25 16.50 -15.14
C THR A 374 -2.24 17.20 -16.04
N VAL A 375 -1.01 16.69 -16.08
CA VAL A 375 0.04 17.21 -16.96
C VAL A 375 0.97 16.08 -17.35
N VAL A 376 1.40 16.07 -18.61
CA VAL A 376 2.45 15.17 -19.09
C VAL A 376 3.80 15.84 -18.88
N LEU A 377 4.66 15.21 -18.10
CA LEU A 377 6.02 15.66 -17.80
C LEU A 377 7.00 15.20 -18.88
N THR A 378 8.05 16.00 -19.06
CA THR A 378 9.26 15.60 -19.79
C THR A 378 10.20 14.78 -18.89
N ASP A 379 11.09 13.97 -19.47
CA ASP A 379 12.09 13.19 -18.71
C ASP A 379 12.91 14.03 -17.73
N THR A 380 13.21 15.28 -18.10
CA THR A 380 13.96 16.22 -17.25
C THR A 380 13.11 16.70 -16.06
N GLN A 381 11.82 16.90 -16.27
CA GLN A 381 10.88 17.23 -15.21
C GLN A 381 10.69 16.02 -14.28
N VAL A 382 10.52 14.80 -14.81
CA VAL A 382 10.43 13.57 -14.02
C VAL A 382 11.68 13.40 -13.17
N SER A 383 12.87 13.53 -13.77
CA SER A 383 14.15 13.45 -13.04
C SER A 383 14.24 14.50 -11.93
N SER A 384 13.73 15.71 -12.17
CA SER A 384 13.71 16.79 -11.18
C SER A 384 12.69 16.54 -10.07
N LEU A 385 11.52 15.98 -10.38
CA LEU A 385 10.50 15.60 -9.41
C LEU A 385 11.02 14.50 -8.47
N VAL A 386 11.59 13.44 -9.04
CA VAL A 386 12.19 12.32 -8.29
C VAL A 386 13.38 12.77 -7.44
N ALA A 387 14.13 13.79 -7.90
CA ALA A 387 15.21 14.40 -7.13
C ALA A 387 14.72 15.35 -6.01
N GLY A 388 13.41 15.53 -5.84
CA GLY A 388 12.84 16.43 -4.83
C GLY A 388 13.02 17.91 -5.16
N ASN A 389 13.18 18.28 -6.43
CA ASN A 389 13.36 19.67 -6.88
C ASN A 389 12.05 20.35 -7.29
N PHE A 390 10.90 19.70 -7.17
CA PHE A 390 9.62 20.36 -7.43
C PHE A 390 9.05 21.00 -6.16
N TYR A 391 8.48 22.19 -6.29
CA TYR A 391 7.66 22.79 -5.23
C TYR A 391 6.40 23.44 -5.80
N ALA A 392 5.33 23.40 -5.01
CA ALA A 392 4.10 24.15 -5.27
C ALA A 392 4.18 25.54 -4.65
N ASN A 393 3.58 26.51 -5.34
CA ASN A 393 3.46 27.88 -4.86
C ASN A 393 2.08 28.45 -5.18
N VAL A 394 1.53 29.25 -4.27
CA VAL A 394 0.24 29.94 -4.45
C VAL A 394 0.43 31.43 -4.21
N HIS A 395 -0.10 32.25 -5.12
CA HIS A 395 0.06 33.71 -5.15
C HIS A 395 -1.27 34.39 -4.88
N THR A 396 -1.26 35.44 -4.08
CA THR A 396 -2.44 36.31 -3.88
C THR A 396 -2.17 37.72 -4.36
N SER A 397 -3.23 38.54 -4.38
CA SER A 397 -3.11 39.96 -4.70
C SER A 397 -2.26 40.73 -3.69
N ALA A 398 -2.21 40.26 -2.42
CA ALA A 398 -1.38 40.85 -1.37
C ALA A 398 0.09 40.41 -1.49
N HIS A 399 0.33 39.19 -1.95
CA HIS A 399 1.67 38.62 -2.13
C HIS A 399 1.88 38.10 -3.56
N PRO A 400 2.13 39.00 -4.54
CA PRO A 400 2.24 38.59 -5.95
C PRO A 400 3.43 37.69 -6.27
N ALA A 401 4.47 37.71 -5.43
CA ALA A 401 5.65 36.85 -5.60
C ALA A 401 5.44 35.42 -5.06
N GLY A 402 4.37 35.18 -4.31
CA GLY A 402 4.08 33.94 -3.57
C GLY A 402 3.64 34.26 -2.15
N GLU A 403 2.53 33.68 -1.69
CA GLU A 403 2.08 33.76 -0.28
C GLU A 403 2.42 32.49 0.50
N ILE A 404 2.28 31.32 -0.12
CA ILE A 404 2.60 30.02 0.49
C ILE A 404 3.33 29.11 -0.50
N ARG A 405 4.33 28.38 0.02
CA ARG A 405 5.18 27.45 -0.73
C ARG A 405 5.33 26.13 0.02
N GLY A 406 5.60 25.04 -0.71
CA GLY A 406 6.10 23.80 -0.13
C GLY A 406 6.74 22.89 -1.16
N GLN A 407 7.83 22.23 -0.76
CA GLN A 407 8.54 21.26 -1.60
C GLN A 407 7.77 19.93 -1.67
N LEU A 408 7.68 19.32 -2.85
CA LEU A 408 7.08 18.00 -3.03
C LEU A 408 8.10 16.92 -2.66
N TYR A 409 7.68 16.01 -1.78
CA TYR A 409 8.41 14.80 -1.42
C TYR A 409 7.52 13.58 -1.56
N PHE A 410 8.10 12.41 -1.81
CA PHE A 410 7.35 11.16 -1.82
C PHE A 410 6.63 10.96 -0.49
N TRP A 411 5.33 10.72 -0.58
CA TRP A 411 4.50 10.39 0.55
C TRP A 411 4.70 8.91 0.89
N THR A 412 5.83 8.63 1.51
CA THR A 412 6.16 7.28 1.95
C THR A 412 5.33 6.91 3.17
N PRO A 413 4.86 5.66 3.29
CA PRO A 413 4.30 5.15 4.54
C PRO A 413 5.28 5.42 5.68
N PRO A 414 4.80 5.69 6.89
CA PRO A 414 5.70 5.84 8.00
C PRO A 414 6.41 4.50 8.27
N THR A 415 7.71 4.55 8.57
CA THR A 415 8.46 3.34 8.92
C THR A 415 7.93 2.78 10.24
N ARG A 416 7.44 1.54 10.21
CA ARG A 416 6.96 0.83 11.40
C ARG A 416 8.09 -0.01 11.98
N TYR A 417 8.24 0.03 13.29
CA TYR A 417 9.14 -0.82 14.05
C TYR A 417 8.32 -1.60 15.05
N THR A 418 8.40 -2.92 14.96
CA THR A 418 7.73 -3.80 15.90
C THR A 418 8.72 -4.30 16.95
N ALA A 419 8.33 -4.23 18.21
CA ALA A 419 9.03 -4.88 19.31
C ALA A 419 8.14 -5.91 19.97
N VAL A 420 8.61 -7.16 20.03
CA VAL A 420 7.98 -8.20 20.83
C VAL A 420 8.25 -7.88 22.30
N LEU A 421 7.19 -7.69 23.08
CA LEU A 421 7.25 -7.53 24.52
C LEU A 421 7.11 -8.90 25.16
N SER A 422 8.09 -9.30 25.96
CA SER A 422 8.04 -10.54 26.72
C SER A 422 8.81 -10.38 28.03
N GLY A 423 8.51 -11.25 29.01
CA GLY A 423 9.27 -11.29 30.26
C GLY A 423 10.77 -11.55 30.07
N THR A 424 11.17 -12.24 28.99
CA THR A 424 12.59 -12.48 28.67
C THR A 424 13.31 -11.24 28.16
N ASN A 425 12.56 -10.24 27.67
CA ASN A 425 13.11 -8.99 27.15
C ASN A 425 13.30 -7.91 28.24
N GLU A 426 12.79 -8.14 29.45
CA GLU A 426 13.03 -7.28 30.62
C GLU A 426 14.45 -7.44 31.18
N VAL A 427 14.94 -6.39 31.85
CA VAL A 427 16.26 -6.42 32.51
C VAL A 427 16.12 -5.97 33.98
N PRO A 428 16.25 -6.88 34.96
CA PRO A 428 16.50 -8.32 34.79
C PRO A 428 15.27 -9.06 34.21
N PRO A 429 15.47 -10.21 33.52
CA PRO A 429 14.37 -10.99 32.96
C PRO A 429 13.34 -11.39 34.02
N VAL A 430 12.07 -11.38 33.63
CA VAL A 430 10.92 -11.75 34.47
C VAL A 430 10.31 -13.04 33.91
N GLU A 431 10.19 -14.09 34.73
CA GLU A 431 9.43 -15.27 34.34
C GLU A 431 7.92 -14.97 34.39
N THR A 432 7.34 -14.73 33.23
CA THR A 432 5.90 -14.50 33.06
C THR A 432 5.45 -15.05 31.71
N GLY A 433 4.19 -15.46 31.62
CA GLY A 433 3.53 -15.81 30.34
C GLY A 433 2.97 -14.59 29.60
N ALA A 434 3.15 -13.38 30.13
CA ALA A 434 2.70 -12.16 29.49
C ALA A 434 3.57 -11.85 28.25
N SER A 435 2.90 -11.69 27.11
CA SER A 435 3.47 -11.16 25.88
C SER A 435 2.68 -9.93 25.43
N GLY A 436 3.28 -9.14 24.55
CA GLY A 436 2.63 -8.04 23.87
C GLY A 436 3.44 -7.63 22.65
N GLU A 437 2.90 -6.68 21.89
CA GLU A 437 3.56 -6.11 20.72
C GLU A 437 3.52 -4.59 20.88
N ALA A 438 4.65 -3.93 20.70
CA ALA A 438 4.73 -2.49 20.59
C ALA A 438 5.09 -2.12 19.15
N VAL A 439 4.22 -1.33 18.51
CA VAL A 439 4.46 -0.76 17.18
C VAL A 439 4.87 0.71 17.36
N PHE A 440 6.06 1.05 16.88
CA PHE A 440 6.57 2.42 16.81
C PHE A 440 6.53 2.89 15.36
N VAL A 441 6.04 4.09 15.13
CA VAL A 441 5.82 4.63 13.79
C VAL A 441 6.67 5.88 13.63
N ILE A 442 7.63 5.87 12.70
CA ILE A 442 8.42 7.06 12.32
C ILE A 442 7.81 7.64 11.04
N HIS A 443 7.27 8.85 11.13
CA HIS A 443 6.86 9.61 9.95
C HIS A 443 8.09 10.34 9.39
N PRO A 444 8.62 9.95 8.21
CA PRO A 444 9.84 10.56 7.66
C PRO A 444 9.67 12.06 7.38
N GLU A 445 8.44 12.54 7.22
CA GLU A 445 8.11 13.92 6.91
C GLU A 445 8.30 14.88 8.11
N MET A 446 8.35 14.37 9.35
CA MET A 446 8.49 15.22 10.54
C MET A 446 9.92 15.71 10.81
N GLU A 447 10.95 15.19 10.14
CA GLU A 447 12.34 15.67 10.32
C GLU A 447 12.72 16.83 9.39
N LEU A 448 12.01 17.04 8.27
CA LEU A 448 12.30 18.12 7.32
C LEU A 448 11.64 19.46 7.71
N ASP A 449 10.56 19.44 8.50
CA ASP A 449 9.86 20.65 8.99
C ASP A 449 10.51 21.29 10.23
N ARG A 450 11.73 20.88 10.61
CA ARG A 450 12.46 21.42 11.79
C ARG A 450 13.89 21.92 11.50
N MET A 451 14.23 22.17 10.24
CA MET A 451 15.44 22.91 9.85
C MET A 451 15.05 24.16 9.08
#